data_AF-A0A9V1FYI3-F1
#
_entry.id   AF-A0A9V1FYI3-F1
#
_cell.length_a   1.000
_cell.length_b   1.000
_cell.length_c   1.000
_cell.angle_alpha   90.00
_cell.angle_beta   90.00
_cell.angle_gamma   90.00
#
_symmetry.space_group_name_H-M   'P 1'
#
loop_
_entity.id
_entity.type
_entity.pdbx_description
1 polymer ?
#
loop_
_entity_poly.entity_id
_entity_poly.type
_entity_poly.pdbx_seq_one_letter_code
_entity_poly.pdbx_strand_id
1 'polypeptide(L)'
;MPRHGVSPGQGHRRSGPEQESDRTRGSPRLRLLWMGLPLILALVLWAPAGAHPLPVQSQHVGRLVPQLRDAFGWWNLSCPVCKSLFTAIDFGLKKESSVEWVGSIATKLCKLLKIAPPAVCQSTVQLFEDDVVEVWTRSVLSPSEACGLLLGSTCGHWDVFSSWNISLPAVPKPAPQPPKPPAPGAPVSRILFLTDLHWDHDYLEGTDPDCENPLCCRQDSGLPPASRPGAGYWGEYSKCDLPLRTLESLLSGLGPAGPFDMVYWTGDIPAHNIWHQSRQDQLRALTTVTALVKKFLGPVPVYPAVGNHESTPVNGFPPPFIEGNHSSSWLYEAMAKAWESWLPPEALHTLRIGGFYALSPRPGLRLISLNMNFCSRENFWLLINSTDPAGQLQWLVGELQAAEDRGDKVHIIGHIPPGHCLKSWSWNYYRIVARYENTLAGQFFGHTHVDEFEVFYDEETLSRPLSVAFLAPSATTYIGLNPVSPPSLQVTGSTK
;
A
#
# COMPACT_ATOMS: atom_id res chain seq x y z
N MET A 1 -71.49 21.41 -45.92
CA MET A 1 -71.10 20.73 -44.66
C MET A 1 -71.32 19.23 -44.84
N PRO A 2 -70.47 18.32 -44.33
CA PRO A 2 -69.10 18.50 -43.82
C PRO A 2 -68.08 17.45 -44.35
N ARG A 3 -66.83 17.66 -43.91
CA ARG A 3 -65.69 16.73 -43.72
C ARG A 3 -64.59 16.67 -44.81
N HIS A 4 -63.45 17.22 -44.38
CA HIS A 4 -62.11 17.16 -44.94
C HIS A 4 -61.50 15.76 -44.89
N GLY A 5 -60.64 15.49 -45.87
CA GLY A 5 -59.62 14.45 -45.83
C GLY A 5 -58.48 14.74 -46.83
N VAL A 6 -57.25 14.77 -46.28
CA VAL A 6 -55.99 14.25 -46.84
C VAL A 6 -55.17 15.13 -47.82
N SER A 7 -53.94 15.44 -47.36
CA SER A 7 -52.72 15.92 -48.07
C SER A 7 -52.01 14.72 -48.76
N PRO A 8 -51.03 14.84 -49.70
CA PRO A 8 -49.76 15.58 -49.49
C PRO A 8 -49.06 16.14 -50.77
N GLY A 9 -47.92 16.83 -50.61
CA GLY A 9 -46.91 16.90 -51.69
C GLY A 9 -46.04 18.16 -51.83
N GLN A 10 -45.03 18.29 -50.95
CA GLN A 10 -43.66 18.78 -51.18
C GLN A 10 -43.38 20.02 -52.08
N GLY A 11 -43.00 21.13 -51.43
CA GLY A 11 -41.59 21.42 -51.10
C GLY A 11 -40.68 22.04 -52.18
N HIS A 12 -40.43 23.35 -52.08
CA HIS A 12 -39.11 23.97 -52.26
C HIS A 12 -39.12 25.44 -51.83
N ARG A 13 -38.25 25.84 -50.88
CA ARG A 13 -37.83 27.24 -50.72
C ARG A 13 -36.33 27.31 -50.41
N ARG A 14 -35.65 28.13 -51.22
CA ARG A 14 -34.28 28.57 -51.04
C ARG A 14 -34.24 29.82 -50.14
N SER A 15 -33.15 29.83 -49.38
CA SER A 15 -32.49 30.81 -48.52
C SER A 15 -32.45 32.29 -48.94
N GLY A 16 -32.51 33.16 -47.93
CA GLY A 16 -31.89 34.48 -47.86
C GLY A 16 -31.47 34.79 -46.40
N PRO A 17 -30.40 35.57 -46.13
CA PRO A 17 -29.66 35.57 -44.86
C PRO A 17 -29.93 36.80 -43.98
N GLU A 18 -29.72 36.68 -42.67
CA GLU A 18 -29.49 37.81 -41.75
C GLU A 18 -28.65 37.39 -40.52
N GLN A 19 -27.87 38.34 -40.02
CA GLN A 19 -26.66 38.23 -39.20
C GLN A 19 -26.87 37.97 -37.68
N GLU A 20 -26.00 37.11 -37.14
CA GLU A 20 -25.07 37.37 -36.03
C GLU A 20 -25.60 37.68 -34.60
N SER A 21 -25.36 36.72 -33.68
CA SER A 21 -24.88 36.98 -32.31
C SER A 21 -24.30 35.68 -31.73
N ASP A 22 -22.98 35.58 -31.78
CA ASP A 22 -22.13 34.55 -31.20
C ASP A 22 -22.13 34.62 -29.65
N ARG A 23 -22.21 33.47 -28.96
CA ARG A 23 -21.69 33.31 -27.59
C ARG A 23 -21.47 31.84 -27.20
N THR A 24 -20.18 31.57 -26.97
CA THR A 24 -19.57 30.57 -26.07
C THR A 24 -19.56 29.11 -26.49
N ARG A 25 -18.73 28.84 -27.51
CA ARG A 25 -18.09 27.54 -27.76
C ARG A 25 -16.94 27.36 -26.76
N GLY A 26 -17.15 26.56 -25.70
CA GLY A 26 -16.08 26.13 -24.80
C GLY A 26 -14.97 25.42 -25.59
N SER A 27 -13.72 25.82 -25.38
CA SER A 27 -12.57 25.38 -26.18
C SER A 27 -12.35 23.85 -26.08
N PRO A 28 -12.14 23.14 -27.21
CA PRO A 28 -11.92 21.68 -27.22
C PRO A 28 -10.62 21.22 -26.54
N ARG A 29 -9.72 22.15 -26.17
CA ARG A 29 -8.42 21.86 -25.54
C ARG A 29 -8.49 21.55 -24.04
N LEU A 30 -9.48 22.08 -23.32
CA LEU A 30 -9.68 21.71 -21.91
C LEU A 30 -10.09 20.23 -21.82
N ARG A 31 -11.00 19.77 -22.70
CA ARG A 31 -11.53 18.39 -22.70
C ARG A 31 -10.47 17.30 -22.84
N LEU A 32 -9.32 17.57 -23.48
CA LEU A 32 -8.23 16.59 -23.57
C LEU A 32 -7.49 16.39 -22.24
N LEU A 33 -7.29 17.45 -21.45
CA LEU A 33 -6.75 17.36 -20.08
C LEU A 33 -7.68 16.53 -19.18
N TRP A 34 -8.99 16.71 -19.36
CA TRP A 34 -10.01 15.94 -18.65
C TRP A 34 -10.16 14.49 -19.12
N MET A 35 -9.50 14.06 -20.22
CA MET A 35 -9.47 12.65 -20.65
C MET A 35 -8.23 11.89 -20.15
N GLY A 36 -7.16 12.57 -19.73
CA GLY A 36 -5.95 11.95 -19.19
C GLY A 36 -6.09 11.51 -17.73
N LEU A 37 -6.71 12.33 -16.87
CA LEU A 37 -6.96 12.00 -15.47
C LEU A 37 -7.75 10.69 -15.27
N PRO A 38 -8.88 10.49 -15.99
CA PRO A 38 -9.70 9.30 -15.83
C PRO A 38 -9.00 8.02 -16.33
N LEU A 39 -8.12 8.14 -17.33
CA LEU A 39 -7.32 7.03 -17.83
C LEU A 39 -6.26 6.59 -16.81
N ILE A 40 -5.71 7.54 -16.03
CA ILE A 40 -4.72 7.24 -15.01
C ILE A 40 -5.40 6.74 -13.72
N LEU A 41 -6.56 7.26 -13.32
CA LEU A 41 -7.41 6.61 -12.32
C LEU A 41 -7.73 5.16 -12.73
N ALA A 42 -8.05 4.93 -14.01
CA ALA A 42 -8.27 3.59 -14.53
C ALA A 42 -7.00 2.70 -14.54
N LEU A 43 -5.79 3.28 -14.65
CA LEU A 43 -4.51 2.55 -14.62
C LEU A 43 -3.99 2.31 -13.19
N VAL A 44 -4.30 3.19 -12.23
CA VAL A 44 -4.05 2.94 -10.79
C VAL A 44 -4.88 1.76 -10.30
N LEU A 45 -6.09 1.56 -10.85
CA LEU A 45 -6.91 0.35 -10.63
C LEU A 45 -6.28 -0.94 -11.18
N TRP A 46 -5.19 -0.86 -11.96
CA TRP A 46 -4.57 -2.01 -12.63
C TRP A 46 -3.31 -2.53 -11.92
N ALA A 47 -2.99 -2.03 -10.73
CA ALA A 47 -2.20 -2.82 -9.81
C ALA A 47 -3.17 -3.84 -9.19
N PRO A 48 -3.18 -5.13 -9.62
CA PRO A 48 -3.65 -6.15 -8.69
C PRO A 48 -2.86 -5.92 -7.40
N ALA A 49 -3.52 -6.00 -6.25
CA ALA A 49 -2.88 -6.29 -4.97
C ALA A 49 -2.26 -7.70 -5.08
N GLY A 50 -1.28 -7.80 -5.96
CA GLY A 50 -0.61 -9.00 -6.39
C GLY A 50 0.79 -8.89 -5.85
N ALA A 51 1.10 -9.80 -4.94
CA ALA A 51 2.40 -10.10 -4.37
C ALA A 51 3.53 -10.38 -5.40
N HIS A 52 3.38 -10.02 -6.67
CA HIS A 52 4.34 -10.30 -7.73
C HIS A 52 4.84 -9.01 -8.40
N PRO A 53 6.16 -8.83 -8.52
CA PRO A 53 6.74 -7.61 -9.03
C PRO A 53 6.45 -7.46 -10.54
N LEU A 54 5.49 -6.60 -10.89
CA LEU A 54 5.45 -6.06 -12.25
C LEU A 54 6.62 -5.09 -12.45
N PRO A 55 7.27 -5.09 -13.63
CA PRO A 55 8.49 -4.34 -13.85
C PRO A 55 8.25 -2.83 -13.84
N VAL A 56 9.01 -2.14 -12.98
CA VAL A 56 9.46 -0.74 -13.05
C VAL A 56 8.53 0.22 -13.82
N GLN A 57 7.42 0.63 -13.19
CA GLN A 57 6.58 1.76 -13.67
C GLN A 57 7.22 3.15 -13.46
N SER A 58 8.43 3.23 -12.89
CA SER A 58 9.16 4.49 -12.69
C SER A 58 9.60 5.18 -14.00
N GLN A 59 9.64 4.47 -15.13
CA GLN A 59 10.08 5.06 -16.41
C GLN A 59 8.97 5.66 -17.28
N HIS A 60 7.69 5.55 -16.91
CA HIS A 60 6.60 6.00 -17.78
C HIS A 60 6.26 7.49 -17.64
N VAL A 61 6.33 8.07 -16.44
CA VAL A 61 5.99 9.49 -16.22
C VAL A 61 6.99 10.41 -16.94
N GLY A 62 8.30 10.13 -16.85
CA GLY A 62 9.33 10.91 -17.55
C GLY A 62 9.27 10.82 -19.09
N ARG A 63 8.72 9.74 -19.66
CA ARG A 63 8.49 9.59 -21.11
C ARG A 63 7.22 10.29 -21.60
N LEU A 64 6.26 10.54 -20.71
CA LEU A 64 5.04 11.29 -21.02
C LEU A 64 5.30 12.79 -21.14
N VAL A 65 6.31 13.36 -20.48
CA VAL A 65 6.58 14.80 -20.45
C VAL A 65 6.87 15.39 -21.85
N PRO A 66 7.76 14.81 -22.69
CA PRO A 66 7.95 15.28 -24.06
C PRO A 66 6.69 15.11 -24.90
N GLN A 67 5.97 13.99 -24.72
CA GLN A 67 4.74 13.68 -25.47
C GLN A 67 3.59 14.63 -25.11
N LEU A 68 3.44 15.02 -23.85
CA LEU A 68 2.46 16.01 -23.38
C LEU A 68 2.85 17.41 -23.88
N ARG A 69 4.14 17.77 -23.83
CA ARG A 69 4.64 19.04 -24.34
C ARG A 69 4.34 19.22 -25.83
N ASP A 70 4.53 18.16 -26.61
CA ASP A 70 4.31 18.15 -28.06
C ASP A 70 2.82 17.99 -28.42
N ALA A 71 2.04 17.22 -27.66
CA ALA A 71 0.60 17.00 -27.91
C ALA A 71 -0.28 18.21 -27.54
N PHE A 72 0.08 18.97 -26.50
CA PHE A 72 -0.71 20.11 -26.02
C PHE A 72 -0.27 21.48 -26.57
N GLY A 73 0.87 21.53 -27.25
CA GLY A 73 1.38 22.73 -27.91
C GLY A 73 1.63 23.90 -26.96
N TRP A 74 2.29 23.62 -25.84
CA TRP A 74 2.53 24.57 -24.75
C TRP A 74 3.73 25.50 -24.94
N TRP A 75 4.21 25.66 -26.17
CA TRP A 75 5.39 26.47 -26.54
C TRP A 75 5.32 27.94 -26.12
N ASN A 76 4.14 28.49 -25.81
CA ASN A 76 3.92 29.92 -25.50
C ASN A 76 3.22 30.17 -24.15
N LEU A 77 3.17 29.20 -23.23
CA LEU A 77 2.56 29.43 -21.92
C LEU A 77 3.53 30.23 -21.03
N SER A 78 3.16 31.46 -20.65
CA SER A 78 3.97 32.21 -19.69
C SER A 78 3.80 31.63 -18.28
N CYS A 79 4.81 31.83 -17.42
CA CYS A 79 4.76 31.31 -16.05
C CYS A 79 3.51 31.76 -15.26
N PRO A 80 3.11 33.05 -15.26
CA PRO A 80 1.90 33.48 -14.57
C PRO A 80 0.64 32.80 -15.12
N VAL A 81 0.53 32.65 -16.44
CA VAL A 81 -0.62 31.99 -17.07
C VAL A 81 -0.68 30.51 -16.69
N CYS A 82 0.46 29.83 -16.64
CA CYS A 82 0.55 28.45 -16.17
C CYS A 82 0.03 28.31 -14.74
N LYS A 83 0.56 29.14 -13.82
CA LYS A 83 0.15 29.08 -12.41
C LYS A 83 -1.33 29.37 -12.25
N SER A 84 -1.86 30.40 -12.89
CA SER A 84 -3.29 30.72 -12.85
C SER A 84 -4.16 29.58 -13.39
N LEU A 85 -3.72 28.91 -14.46
CA LEU A 85 -4.44 27.76 -15.02
C LEU A 85 -4.50 26.59 -14.01
N PHE A 86 -3.37 26.18 -13.44
CA PHE A 86 -3.33 25.06 -12.50
C PHE A 86 -3.99 25.40 -11.16
N THR A 87 -3.95 26.66 -10.71
CA THR A 87 -4.74 27.11 -9.55
C THR A 87 -6.25 27.02 -9.82
N ALA A 88 -6.70 27.38 -11.03
CA ALA A 88 -8.11 27.24 -11.39
C ALA A 88 -8.54 25.77 -11.52
N ILE A 89 -7.65 24.89 -12.01
CA ILE A 89 -7.87 23.43 -12.05
C ILE A 89 -7.99 22.88 -10.64
N ASP A 90 -7.06 23.22 -9.74
CA ASP A 90 -7.09 22.81 -8.32
C ASP A 90 -8.41 23.20 -7.66
N PHE A 91 -8.78 24.48 -7.73
CA PHE A 91 -10.04 24.97 -7.17
C PHE A 91 -11.28 24.32 -7.81
N GLY A 92 -11.20 24.02 -9.11
CA GLY A 92 -12.27 23.34 -9.85
C GLY A 92 -12.47 21.89 -9.42
N LEU A 93 -11.38 21.13 -9.26
CA LEU A 93 -11.40 19.71 -8.92
C LEU A 93 -11.81 19.45 -7.47
N LYS A 94 -11.52 20.37 -6.55
CA LYS A 94 -11.94 20.27 -5.14
C LYS A 94 -13.45 20.43 -4.92
N LYS A 95 -14.23 20.73 -5.96
CA LYS A 95 -15.70 20.76 -5.86
C LYS A 95 -16.24 19.34 -5.99
N GLU A 96 -17.13 18.97 -5.08
CA GLU A 96 -17.78 17.64 -5.04
C GLU A 96 -18.30 17.20 -6.42
N SER A 97 -19.03 18.09 -7.12
CA SER A 97 -19.54 17.80 -8.48
C SER A 97 -18.46 17.46 -9.52
N SER A 98 -17.24 17.98 -9.34
CA SER A 98 -16.11 17.69 -10.22
C SER A 98 -15.48 16.34 -9.90
N VAL A 99 -15.40 15.98 -8.60
CA VAL A 99 -14.94 14.66 -8.16
C VAL A 99 -15.86 13.57 -8.70
N GLU A 100 -17.18 13.72 -8.49
CA GLU A 100 -18.19 12.79 -9.02
C GLU A 100 -18.09 12.64 -10.56
N TRP A 101 -17.81 13.75 -11.25
CA TRP A 101 -17.65 13.74 -12.70
C TRP A 101 -16.40 12.96 -13.14
N VAL A 102 -15.27 13.18 -12.45
CA VAL A 102 -14.02 12.42 -12.68
C VAL A 102 -14.25 10.92 -12.41
N GLY A 103 -14.91 10.59 -11.30
CA GLY A 103 -15.32 9.24 -10.95
C GLY A 103 -16.20 8.58 -12.00
N SER A 104 -17.19 9.31 -12.53
CA SER A 104 -18.06 8.81 -13.60
C SER A 104 -17.28 8.42 -14.87
N ILE A 105 -16.27 9.21 -15.25
CA ILE A 105 -15.45 8.90 -16.42
C ILE A 105 -14.51 7.73 -16.12
N ALA A 106 -13.87 7.71 -14.95
CA ALA A 106 -13.00 6.60 -14.54
C ALA A 106 -13.79 5.26 -14.53
N THR A 107 -15.01 5.28 -14.00
CA THR A 107 -15.91 4.12 -14.01
C THR A 107 -16.26 3.67 -15.43
N LYS A 108 -16.56 4.61 -16.34
CA LYS A 108 -16.86 4.30 -17.76
C LYS A 108 -15.64 3.70 -18.47
N LEU A 109 -14.45 4.23 -18.22
CA LEU A 109 -13.21 3.69 -18.78
C LEU A 109 -12.90 2.30 -18.23
N CYS A 110 -13.05 2.09 -16.91
CA CYS A 110 -12.88 0.78 -16.28
C CYS A 110 -13.77 -0.28 -16.94
N LYS A 111 -15.05 0.04 -17.18
CA LYS A 111 -16.02 -0.83 -17.87
C LYS A 111 -15.66 -1.04 -19.34
N LEU A 112 -15.27 0.02 -20.05
CA LEU A 112 -14.91 -0.04 -21.47
C LEU A 112 -13.66 -0.89 -21.71
N LEU A 113 -12.68 -0.78 -20.82
CA LEU A 113 -11.41 -1.51 -20.89
C LEU A 113 -11.49 -2.91 -20.27
N LYS A 114 -12.64 -3.30 -19.71
CA LYS A 114 -12.87 -4.59 -19.04
C LYS A 114 -11.84 -4.90 -17.95
N ILE A 115 -11.52 -3.89 -17.14
CA ILE A 115 -10.53 -4.04 -16.05
C ILE A 115 -11.09 -4.95 -14.95
N ALA A 116 -12.35 -4.75 -14.58
CA ALA A 116 -13.06 -5.53 -13.59
C ALA A 116 -14.56 -5.58 -13.91
N PRO A 117 -15.36 -6.43 -13.23
CA PRO A 117 -16.80 -6.42 -13.37
C PRO A 117 -17.41 -5.03 -13.10
N PRO A 118 -18.53 -4.66 -13.75
CA PRO A 118 -19.08 -3.30 -13.67
C PRO A 118 -19.38 -2.80 -12.25
N ALA A 119 -19.79 -3.68 -11.34
CA ALA A 119 -20.03 -3.36 -9.94
C ALA A 119 -18.71 -3.05 -9.21
N VAL A 120 -17.68 -3.87 -9.40
CA VAL A 120 -16.34 -3.68 -8.84
C VAL A 120 -15.73 -2.36 -9.34
N CYS A 121 -15.81 -2.07 -10.65
CA CYS A 121 -15.36 -0.80 -11.21
C CYS A 121 -16.02 0.40 -10.51
N GLN A 122 -17.32 0.34 -10.28
CA GLN A 122 -18.07 1.43 -9.67
C GLN A 122 -17.69 1.63 -8.20
N SER A 123 -17.73 0.56 -7.40
CA SER A 123 -17.45 0.67 -5.96
C SER A 123 -15.99 1.03 -5.69
N THR A 124 -15.04 0.50 -6.48
CA THR A 124 -13.62 0.86 -6.31
C THR A 124 -13.39 2.34 -6.63
N VAL A 125 -13.94 2.85 -7.74
CA VAL A 125 -13.77 4.27 -8.08
C VAL A 125 -14.37 5.17 -6.99
N GLN A 126 -15.57 4.85 -6.51
CA GLN A 126 -16.21 5.61 -5.43
C GLN A 126 -15.40 5.61 -4.13
N LEU A 127 -14.70 4.52 -3.83
CA LEU A 127 -13.87 4.44 -2.63
C LEU A 127 -12.57 5.28 -2.75
N PHE A 128 -11.99 5.34 -3.94
CA PHE A 128 -10.69 5.99 -4.17
C PHE A 128 -10.76 7.45 -4.64
N GLU A 129 -11.88 7.88 -5.23
CA GLU A 129 -11.94 9.15 -5.98
C GLU A 129 -11.58 10.39 -5.13
N ASP A 130 -12.07 10.47 -3.90
CA ASP A 130 -11.81 11.60 -3.00
C ASP A 130 -10.31 11.72 -2.68
N ASP A 131 -9.70 10.64 -2.19
CA ASP A 131 -8.30 10.63 -1.78
C ASP A 131 -7.34 10.82 -2.97
N VAL A 132 -7.64 10.19 -4.12
CA VAL A 132 -6.81 10.32 -5.32
C VAL A 132 -6.89 11.73 -5.89
N VAL A 133 -8.07 12.36 -5.93
CA VAL A 133 -8.20 13.76 -6.39
C VAL A 133 -7.46 14.70 -5.44
N GLU A 134 -7.56 14.50 -4.12
CA GLU A 134 -6.79 15.28 -3.16
C GLU A 134 -5.28 15.14 -3.42
N VAL A 135 -4.79 13.91 -3.54
CA VAL A 135 -3.36 13.66 -3.77
C VAL A 135 -2.89 14.33 -5.06
N TRP A 136 -3.64 14.22 -6.14
CA TRP A 136 -3.27 14.80 -7.44
C TRP A 136 -3.24 16.32 -7.40
N THR A 137 -4.23 16.94 -6.77
CA THR A 137 -4.29 18.40 -6.63
C THR A 137 -3.15 18.95 -5.76
N ARG A 138 -2.65 18.15 -4.82
CA ARG A 138 -1.51 18.48 -3.95
C ARG A 138 -0.14 18.04 -4.48
N SER A 139 -0.09 17.33 -5.61
CA SER A 139 1.14 16.84 -6.24
C SER A 139 1.20 17.23 -7.71
N VAL A 140 0.90 16.31 -8.63
CA VAL A 140 1.05 16.45 -10.08
C VAL A 140 0.36 17.70 -10.65
N LEU A 141 -0.79 18.08 -10.10
CA LEU A 141 -1.58 19.24 -10.55
C LEU A 141 -1.32 20.49 -9.73
N SER A 142 -0.46 20.43 -8.71
CA SER A 142 -0.03 21.61 -7.97
C SER A 142 0.60 22.62 -8.93
N PRO A 143 0.29 23.93 -8.82
CA PRO A 143 0.87 24.94 -9.70
C PRO A 143 2.40 24.97 -9.71
N SER A 144 3.06 24.65 -8.59
CA SER A 144 4.54 24.59 -8.53
C SER A 144 5.09 23.41 -9.32
N GLU A 145 4.53 22.23 -9.11
CA GLU A 145 4.94 20.97 -9.74
C GLU A 145 4.70 21.02 -11.24
N ALA A 146 3.44 21.22 -11.63
CA ALA A 146 3.05 21.19 -13.03
C ALA A 146 3.79 22.26 -13.84
N CYS A 147 3.88 23.50 -13.35
CA CYS A 147 4.57 24.54 -14.10
C CYS A 147 6.10 24.40 -14.06
N GLY A 148 6.67 23.83 -13.00
CA GLY A 148 8.09 23.46 -12.94
C GLY A 148 8.44 22.41 -14.00
N LEU A 149 7.58 21.41 -14.18
CA LEU A 149 7.73 20.37 -15.19
C LEU A 149 7.65 20.92 -16.62
N LEU A 150 6.73 21.85 -16.88
CA LEU A 150 6.43 22.31 -18.25
C LEU A 150 7.31 23.48 -18.70
N LEU A 151 7.61 24.40 -17.79
CA LEU A 151 8.30 25.66 -18.09
C LEU A 151 9.69 25.74 -17.44
N GLY A 152 10.12 24.69 -16.73
CA GLY A 152 11.42 24.59 -16.09
C GLY A 152 11.49 25.28 -14.73
N SER A 153 12.70 25.24 -14.16
CA SER A 153 12.99 25.66 -12.77
C SER A 153 12.70 27.14 -12.48
N THR A 154 12.62 27.99 -13.51
CA THR A 154 12.26 29.40 -13.35
C THR A 154 10.79 29.62 -13.01
N CYS A 155 9.91 28.62 -13.24
CA CYS A 155 8.48 28.74 -12.96
C CYS A 155 8.00 27.89 -11.78
N GLY A 156 8.73 26.83 -11.43
CA GLY A 156 8.40 25.94 -10.33
C GLY A 156 9.49 24.90 -10.11
N HIS A 157 9.19 23.86 -9.34
CA HIS A 157 10.09 22.75 -9.09
C HIS A 157 9.27 21.47 -9.24
N TRP A 158 9.83 20.46 -9.92
CA TRP A 158 9.19 19.15 -10.03
C TRP A 158 9.94 18.17 -9.13
N ASP A 159 9.35 17.77 -8.02
CA ASP A 159 9.98 16.92 -7.00
C ASP A 159 9.27 15.59 -6.74
N VAL A 160 8.18 15.31 -7.46
CA VAL A 160 7.45 14.04 -7.39
C VAL A 160 8.40 12.86 -7.60
N PHE A 161 8.54 12.02 -6.57
CA PHE A 161 9.47 10.89 -6.51
C PHE A 161 10.94 11.23 -6.80
N SER A 162 11.36 12.46 -6.48
CA SER A 162 12.77 12.86 -6.53
C SER A 162 13.66 11.97 -5.65
N SER A 163 14.94 11.89 -6.02
CA SER A 163 15.92 11.16 -5.22
C SER A 163 16.27 11.93 -3.95
N TRP A 164 16.36 11.22 -2.83
CA TRP A 164 16.73 11.77 -1.53
C TRP A 164 17.65 10.80 -0.79
N ASN A 165 18.38 11.32 0.19
CA ASN A 165 19.33 10.55 0.99
C ASN A 165 19.14 10.85 2.48
N ILE A 166 19.32 9.83 3.31
CA ILE A 166 19.42 9.94 4.76
C ILE A 166 20.85 10.27 5.17
N SER A 167 20.99 10.97 6.28
CA SER A 167 22.28 11.23 6.92
C SER A 167 22.57 10.14 7.95
N LEU A 168 23.70 9.44 7.76
CA LEU A 168 24.25 8.55 8.78
C LEU A 168 25.08 9.37 9.79
N PRO A 169 25.15 8.95 11.06
CA PRO A 169 25.96 9.63 12.06
C PRO A 169 27.45 9.53 11.70
N ALA A 170 28.25 10.48 12.20
CA ALA A 170 29.70 10.53 11.99
C ALA A 170 30.47 9.44 12.76
N VAL A 171 29.78 8.60 13.56
CA VAL A 171 30.38 7.47 14.27
C VAL A 171 30.97 6.49 13.26
N PRO A 172 32.29 6.23 13.29
CA PRO A 172 32.93 5.32 12.34
C PRO A 172 32.31 3.93 12.39
N LYS A 173 32.01 3.36 11.22
CA LYS A 173 31.52 1.98 11.10
C LYS A 173 32.55 1.01 11.70
N PRO A 174 32.19 0.19 12.70
CA PRO A 174 33.09 -0.83 13.23
C PRO A 174 33.48 -1.85 12.15
N ALA A 175 34.64 -2.49 12.31
CA ALA A 175 35.04 -3.57 11.42
C ALA A 175 33.97 -4.69 11.40
N PRO A 176 33.58 -5.25 10.23
CA PRO A 176 32.62 -6.35 10.16
C PRO A 176 33.01 -7.53 11.04
N GLN A 177 32.09 -8.01 11.88
CA GLN A 177 32.26 -9.13 12.80
C GLN A 177 31.10 -10.11 12.63
N PRO A 178 31.32 -11.24 11.92
CA PRO A 178 30.31 -12.29 11.81
C PRO A 178 29.87 -12.80 13.19
N PRO A 179 28.57 -13.10 13.39
CA PRO A 179 28.11 -13.72 14.62
C PRO A 179 28.84 -15.03 14.90
N LYS A 180 29.31 -15.19 16.15
CA LYS A 180 29.95 -16.45 16.58
C LYS A 180 28.87 -17.50 16.82
N PRO A 181 29.09 -18.76 16.39
CA PRO A 181 28.20 -19.86 16.74
C PRO A 181 27.98 -19.94 18.25
N PRO A 182 26.76 -20.23 18.71
CA PRO A 182 26.46 -20.36 20.14
C PRO A 182 27.24 -21.54 20.74
N ALA A 183 27.61 -21.42 22.01
CA ALA A 183 28.21 -22.52 22.75
C ALA A 183 27.24 -23.71 22.87
N PRO A 184 27.72 -24.97 22.94
CA PRO A 184 26.85 -26.12 23.18
C PRO A 184 25.98 -25.92 24.43
N GLY A 185 24.67 -26.15 24.29
CA GLY A 185 23.69 -25.98 25.39
C GLY A 185 23.28 -24.54 25.69
N ALA A 186 23.66 -23.56 24.85
CA ALA A 186 23.17 -22.19 24.98
C ALA A 186 21.63 -22.13 24.87
N PRO A 187 20.97 -21.22 25.62
CA PRO A 187 19.52 -21.04 25.52
C PRO A 187 19.07 -20.69 24.09
N VAL A 188 18.00 -21.33 23.64
CA VAL A 188 17.36 -21.09 22.34
C VAL A 188 16.01 -20.44 22.59
N SER A 189 15.74 -19.32 21.92
CA SER A 189 14.43 -18.70 21.90
C SER A 189 13.64 -19.16 20.69
N ARG A 190 12.34 -19.42 20.86
CA ARG A 190 11.41 -19.77 19.77
C ARG A 190 10.45 -18.61 19.55
N ILE A 191 10.41 -18.10 18.33
CA ILE A 191 9.55 -16.99 17.91
C ILE A 191 8.55 -17.52 16.90
N LEU A 192 7.26 -17.34 17.17
CA LEU A 192 6.22 -17.59 16.17
C LEU A 192 6.17 -16.40 15.21
N PHE A 193 6.06 -16.65 13.91
CA PHE A 193 5.91 -15.60 12.91
C PHE A 193 4.58 -15.74 12.19
N LEU A 194 3.66 -14.79 12.39
CA LEU A 194 2.35 -14.71 11.74
C LEU A 194 2.39 -13.60 10.69
N THR A 195 1.85 -13.84 9.49
CA THR A 195 1.75 -12.81 8.45
C THR A 195 0.63 -13.13 7.46
N ASP A 196 0.05 -12.10 6.85
CA ASP A 196 -0.88 -12.22 5.72
C ASP A 196 -2.04 -13.17 6.05
N LEU A 197 -2.78 -12.86 7.12
CA LEU A 197 -3.88 -13.68 7.61
C LEU A 197 -5.11 -13.58 6.72
N HIS A 198 -5.35 -12.38 6.17
CA HIS A 198 -6.47 -12.04 5.31
C HIS A 198 -7.78 -12.75 5.68
N TRP A 199 -8.33 -12.36 6.82
CA TRP A 199 -9.64 -12.82 7.23
C TRP A 199 -10.72 -12.24 6.33
N ASP A 200 -11.43 -13.12 5.64
CA ASP A 200 -12.64 -12.82 4.91
C ASP A 200 -13.87 -13.16 5.76
N HIS A 201 -14.57 -12.11 6.19
CA HIS A 201 -15.81 -12.23 6.94
C HIS A 201 -16.91 -12.91 6.10
N ASP A 202 -16.90 -12.72 4.78
CA ASP A 202 -17.98 -13.14 3.88
C ASP A 202 -17.66 -14.45 3.13
N TYR A 203 -16.58 -15.14 3.51
CA TYR A 203 -16.23 -16.44 2.97
C TYR A 203 -17.38 -17.44 3.16
N LEU A 204 -17.79 -18.09 2.08
CA LEU A 204 -18.92 -19.02 2.07
C LEU A 204 -18.57 -20.31 1.30
N GLU A 205 -18.58 -21.43 2.02
CA GLU A 205 -18.39 -22.77 1.44
C GLU A 205 -19.41 -23.03 0.32
N GLY A 206 -18.97 -23.69 -0.75
CA GLY A 206 -19.80 -24.10 -1.87
C GLY A 206 -20.02 -23.01 -2.94
N THR A 207 -19.55 -21.79 -2.72
CA THR A 207 -19.61 -20.70 -3.71
C THR A 207 -18.56 -20.85 -4.81
N ASP A 208 -18.69 -20.12 -5.91
CA ASP A 208 -17.76 -20.24 -7.04
C ASP A 208 -16.36 -19.73 -6.67
N PRO A 209 -15.32 -20.58 -6.68
CA PRO A 209 -13.95 -20.12 -6.42
C PRO A 209 -13.33 -19.42 -7.63
N ASP A 210 -13.92 -19.52 -8.82
CA ASP A 210 -13.43 -18.93 -10.08
C ASP A 210 -14.46 -17.94 -10.66
N CYS A 211 -15.03 -17.12 -9.76
CA CYS A 211 -15.94 -16.04 -10.10
C CYS A 211 -15.24 -14.91 -10.91
N GLU A 212 -16.00 -13.97 -11.47
CA GLU A 212 -15.43 -12.85 -12.25
C GLU A 212 -14.76 -11.78 -11.38
N ASN A 213 -15.07 -11.71 -10.08
CA ASN A 213 -14.51 -10.71 -9.18
C ASN A 213 -13.02 -10.99 -8.84
N PRO A 214 -12.26 -9.99 -8.37
CA PRO A 214 -10.85 -10.19 -7.99
C PRO A 214 -10.63 -11.09 -6.76
N LEU A 215 -11.64 -11.24 -5.90
CA LEU A 215 -11.70 -12.16 -4.76
C LEU A 215 -13.02 -12.94 -4.84
N CYS A 216 -12.92 -14.26 -4.73
CA CYS A 216 -14.02 -15.21 -4.85
C CYS A 216 -14.21 -16.03 -3.56
N CYS A 217 -14.97 -17.13 -3.63
CA CYS A 217 -15.33 -17.97 -2.46
C CYS A 217 -16.19 -17.25 -1.41
N ARG A 218 -16.94 -16.23 -1.84
CA ARG A 218 -17.70 -15.33 -0.98
C ARG A 218 -19.18 -15.38 -1.26
N GLN A 219 -19.98 -14.84 -0.35
CA GLN A 219 -21.43 -14.77 -0.48
C GLN A 219 -21.91 -14.15 -1.81
N ASP A 220 -21.14 -13.22 -2.39
CA ASP A 220 -21.43 -12.55 -3.66
C ASP A 220 -20.79 -13.22 -4.90
N SER A 221 -20.08 -14.34 -4.73
CA SER A 221 -19.38 -15.04 -5.82
C SER A 221 -20.29 -15.91 -6.69
N GLY A 222 -21.54 -16.14 -6.25
CA GLY A 222 -22.47 -17.05 -6.93
C GLY A 222 -22.12 -18.52 -6.72
N LEU A 223 -22.74 -19.39 -7.52
CA LEU A 223 -22.51 -20.83 -7.48
C LEU A 223 -21.64 -21.27 -8.67
N PRO A 224 -20.74 -22.25 -8.49
CA PRO A 224 -19.95 -22.77 -9.59
C PRO A 224 -20.83 -23.52 -10.59
N PRO A 225 -20.36 -23.71 -11.84
CA PRO A 225 -20.96 -24.65 -12.77
C PRO A 225 -20.99 -26.07 -12.18
N ALA A 226 -21.99 -26.88 -12.52
CA ALA A 226 -22.16 -28.25 -12.00
C ALA A 226 -20.97 -29.20 -12.26
N SER A 227 -20.06 -28.84 -13.18
CA SER A 227 -18.85 -29.59 -13.49
C SER A 227 -17.67 -29.32 -12.54
N ARG A 228 -17.77 -28.34 -11.64
CA ARG A 228 -16.70 -27.96 -10.70
C ARG A 228 -17.23 -27.95 -9.25
N PRO A 229 -16.41 -28.38 -8.27
CA PRO A 229 -16.75 -28.18 -6.87
C PRO A 229 -16.78 -26.69 -6.53
N GLY A 230 -17.57 -26.33 -5.53
CA GLY A 230 -17.51 -25.00 -4.92
C GLY A 230 -16.40 -24.90 -3.89
N ALA A 231 -16.21 -23.69 -3.36
CA ALA A 231 -15.20 -23.37 -2.38
C ALA A 231 -15.21 -24.34 -1.19
N GLY A 232 -14.05 -24.89 -0.86
CA GLY A 232 -13.88 -25.80 0.28
C GLY A 232 -14.24 -25.17 1.64
N TYR A 233 -14.48 -26.00 2.65
CA TYR A 233 -14.86 -25.54 3.99
C TYR A 233 -13.76 -24.68 4.66
N TRP A 234 -12.49 -25.05 4.50
CA TRP A 234 -11.34 -24.44 5.19
C TRP A 234 -10.62 -23.34 4.38
N GLY A 235 -11.01 -23.13 3.13
CA GLY A 235 -10.25 -22.36 2.15
C GLY A 235 -10.24 -23.09 0.81
N GLU A 236 -9.70 -22.45 -0.22
CA GLU A 236 -9.69 -22.99 -1.58
C GLU A 236 -8.44 -22.56 -2.35
N TYR A 237 -7.95 -23.43 -3.25
CA TYR A 237 -6.83 -23.12 -4.13
C TYR A 237 -7.27 -22.22 -5.30
N SER A 238 -7.58 -20.97 -4.98
CA SER A 238 -7.96 -19.95 -5.95
C SER A 238 -7.61 -18.55 -5.43
N LYS A 239 -8.13 -17.51 -6.09
CA LYS A 239 -8.18 -16.13 -5.61
C LYS A 239 -9.22 -15.97 -4.50
N CYS A 240 -8.98 -16.65 -3.39
CA CYS A 240 -9.84 -16.69 -2.21
C CYS A 240 -9.02 -16.48 -0.93
N ASP A 241 -9.64 -15.86 0.06
CA ASP A 241 -9.08 -15.61 1.38
C ASP A 241 -9.69 -16.56 2.42
N LEU A 242 -9.35 -16.40 3.71
CA LEU A 242 -9.69 -17.39 4.73
C LEU A 242 -10.96 -17.08 5.52
N PRO A 243 -11.80 -18.10 5.82
CA PRO A 243 -12.81 -17.96 6.86
C PRO A 243 -12.17 -17.97 8.25
N LEU A 244 -12.81 -17.31 9.23
CA LEU A 244 -12.30 -17.20 10.61
C LEU A 244 -11.96 -18.54 11.27
N ARG A 245 -12.72 -19.60 10.95
CA ARG A 245 -12.51 -20.96 11.46
C ARG A 245 -11.15 -21.54 11.11
N THR A 246 -10.57 -21.18 9.95
CA THR A 246 -9.24 -21.66 9.55
C THR A 246 -8.16 -20.98 10.38
N LEU A 247 -8.31 -19.68 10.66
CA LEU A 247 -7.44 -18.95 11.57
C LEU A 247 -7.55 -19.48 13.02
N GLU A 248 -8.76 -19.81 13.47
CA GLU A 248 -8.96 -20.45 14.78
C GLU A 248 -8.30 -21.85 14.83
N SER A 249 -8.45 -22.65 13.77
CA SER A 249 -7.78 -23.95 13.64
C SER A 249 -6.26 -23.80 13.71
N LEU A 250 -5.68 -22.87 12.95
CA LEU A 250 -4.25 -22.56 12.95
C LEU A 250 -3.74 -22.26 14.37
N LEU A 251 -4.41 -21.35 15.07
CA LEU A 251 -3.99 -20.94 16.42
C LEU A 251 -4.20 -22.03 17.47
N SER A 252 -5.25 -22.86 17.33
CA SER A 252 -5.48 -24.00 18.21
C SER A 252 -4.42 -25.11 18.06
N GLY A 253 -3.81 -25.21 16.88
CA GLY A 253 -2.80 -26.21 16.53
C GLY A 253 -1.37 -25.86 16.94
N LEU A 254 -1.14 -24.74 17.64
CA LEU A 254 0.21 -24.25 17.97
C LEU A 254 0.97 -25.08 19.02
N GLY A 255 0.28 -25.95 19.76
CA GLY A 255 0.85 -26.74 20.86
C GLY A 255 2.16 -27.48 20.51
N PRO A 256 2.19 -28.30 19.45
CA PRO A 256 3.40 -29.03 19.04
C PRO A 256 4.56 -28.15 18.54
N ALA A 257 4.28 -26.93 18.09
CA ALA A 257 5.30 -26.01 17.56
C ALA A 257 5.94 -25.13 18.65
N GLY A 258 5.22 -24.93 19.76
CA GLY A 258 5.65 -24.16 20.92
C GLY A 258 6.49 -24.96 21.94
N PRO A 259 6.73 -24.38 23.14
CA PRO A 259 6.33 -23.04 23.55
C PRO A 259 7.08 -21.93 22.80
N PHE A 260 6.53 -20.71 22.81
CA PHE A 260 7.13 -19.53 22.18
C PHE A 260 7.42 -18.47 23.24
N ASP A 261 8.54 -17.76 23.10
CA ASP A 261 8.89 -16.64 23.98
C ASP A 261 8.20 -15.34 23.57
N MET A 262 7.96 -15.18 22.27
CA MET A 262 7.29 -14.02 21.67
C MET A 262 6.77 -14.36 20.27
N VAL A 263 5.93 -13.48 19.72
CA VAL A 263 5.36 -13.60 18.37
C VAL A 263 5.63 -12.34 17.58
N TYR A 264 6.04 -12.48 16.32
CA TYR A 264 6.05 -11.40 15.34
C TYR A 264 4.81 -11.54 14.46
N TRP A 265 4.08 -10.45 14.24
CA TRP A 265 2.85 -10.46 13.46
C TRP A 265 2.81 -9.33 12.42
N THR A 266 3.22 -9.60 11.18
CA THR A 266 3.55 -8.55 10.22
C THR A 266 2.38 -8.06 9.35
N GLY A 267 1.18 -7.96 9.91
CA GLY A 267 0.05 -7.27 9.29
C GLY A 267 -0.77 -8.11 8.30
N ASP A 268 -1.51 -7.40 7.46
CA ASP A 268 -2.45 -7.93 6.46
C ASP A 268 -3.53 -8.84 7.06
N ILE A 269 -4.37 -8.20 7.87
CA ILE A 269 -5.51 -8.77 8.57
C ILE A 269 -6.76 -8.82 7.68
N PRO A 270 -7.17 -7.74 6.99
CA PRO A 270 -8.39 -7.74 6.16
C PRO A 270 -8.18 -8.43 4.82
N ALA A 271 -9.24 -9.02 4.25
CA ALA A 271 -9.22 -9.69 2.95
C ALA A 271 -8.99 -8.76 1.74
N HIS A 272 -8.89 -9.34 0.54
CA HIS A 272 -8.70 -8.64 -0.73
C HIS A 272 -10.00 -8.11 -1.37
N ASN A 273 -11.07 -7.93 -0.60
CA ASN A 273 -12.34 -7.33 -1.06
C ASN A 273 -12.27 -5.80 -1.15
N ILE A 274 -11.18 -5.27 -1.70
CA ILE A 274 -10.75 -3.85 -1.64
C ILE A 274 -11.75 -2.86 -2.25
N TRP A 275 -12.68 -3.33 -3.09
CA TRP A 275 -13.73 -2.50 -3.68
C TRP A 275 -14.92 -2.29 -2.74
N HIS A 276 -14.96 -2.98 -1.59
CA HIS A 276 -16.07 -2.95 -0.66
C HIS A 276 -15.58 -3.09 0.79
N GLN A 277 -14.82 -2.09 1.23
CA GLN A 277 -14.27 -2.00 2.59
C GLN A 277 -14.53 -0.63 3.20
N SER A 278 -15.30 -0.59 4.29
CA SER A 278 -15.44 0.62 5.11
C SER A 278 -14.40 0.63 6.24
N ARG A 279 -14.14 1.81 6.84
CA ARG A 279 -13.27 1.88 8.04
C ARG A 279 -13.77 0.96 9.15
N GLN A 280 -15.08 0.81 9.28
CA GLN A 280 -15.68 -0.06 10.29
C GLN A 280 -15.35 -1.54 10.05
N ASP A 281 -15.29 -1.98 8.79
CA ASP A 281 -14.91 -3.35 8.45
C ASP A 281 -13.43 -3.61 8.76
N GLN A 282 -12.55 -2.65 8.43
CA GLN A 282 -11.13 -2.71 8.79
C GLN A 282 -10.93 -2.81 10.31
N LEU A 283 -11.63 -1.98 11.09
CA LEU A 283 -11.56 -2.01 12.55
C LEU A 283 -12.16 -3.30 13.13
N ARG A 284 -13.20 -3.85 12.50
CA ARG A 284 -13.77 -5.17 12.87
C ARG A 284 -12.73 -6.27 12.66
N ALA A 285 -12.05 -6.28 11.51
CA ALA A 285 -10.97 -7.22 11.22
C ALA A 285 -9.85 -7.12 12.26
N LEU A 286 -9.32 -5.90 12.47
CA LEU A 286 -8.27 -5.63 13.45
C LEU A 286 -8.63 -6.17 14.84
N THR A 287 -9.80 -5.79 15.36
CA THR A 287 -10.21 -6.16 16.72
C THR A 287 -10.55 -7.63 16.87
N THR A 288 -11.20 -8.24 15.88
CA THR A 288 -11.60 -9.65 15.91
C THR A 288 -10.38 -10.57 15.88
N VAL A 289 -9.48 -10.36 14.92
CA VAL A 289 -8.29 -11.21 14.77
C VAL A 289 -7.31 -10.96 15.91
N THR A 290 -7.12 -9.72 16.35
CA THR A 290 -6.31 -9.43 17.55
C THR A 290 -6.86 -10.16 18.79
N ALA A 291 -8.17 -10.17 19.00
CA ALA A 291 -8.79 -10.89 20.12
C ALA A 291 -8.61 -12.41 20.00
N LEU A 292 -8.72 -12.96 18.79
CA LEU A 292 -8.49 -14.38 18.53
C LEU A 292 -7.02 -14.77 18.83
N VAL A 293 -6.06 -13.99 18.35
CA VAL A 293 -4.63 -14.18 18.63
C VAL A 293 -4.34 -14.11 20.13
N LYS A 294 -4.89 -13.12 20.84
CA LYS A 294 -4.78 -13.01 22.31
C LYS A 294 -5.35 -14.23 23.04
N LYS A 295 -6.50 -14.74 22.61
CA LYS A 295 -7.18 -15.90 23.21
C LYS A 295 -6.26 -17.14 23.22
N PHE A 296 -5.56 -17.41 22.12
CA PHE A 296 -4.76 -18.63 21.97
C PHE A 296 -3.32 -18.49 22.47
N LEU A 297 -2.71 -17.30 22.36
CA LEU A 297 -1.34 -17.07 22.82
C LEU A 297 -1.24 -16.71 24.30
N GLY A 298 -2.34 -16.28 24.92
CA GLY A 298 -2.42 -15.96 26.35
C GLY A 298 -1.39 -14.89 26.74
N PRO A 299 -0.46 -15.18 27.67
CA PRO A 299 0.50 -14.19 28.17
C PRO A 299 1.70 -13.95 27.23
N VAL A 300 1.86 -14.74 26.16
CA VAL A 300 3.00 -14.57 25.22
C VAL A 300 2.85 -13.20 24.52
N PRO A 301 3.87 -12.33 24.57
CA PRO A 301 3.79 -11.02 23.92
C PRO A 301 3.79 -11.16 22.39
N VAL A 302 2.95 -10.34 21.74
CA VAL A 302 2.85 -10.28 20.28
C VAL A 302 3.27 -8.89 19.81
N TYR A 303 4.19 -8.84 18.87
CA TYR A 303 4.73 -7.60 18.33
C TYR A 303 4.32 -7.46 16.87
N PRO A 304 3.25 -6.68 16.59
CA PRO A 304 2.75 -6.52 15.24
C PRO A 304 3.51 -5.48 14.39
N ALA A 305 3.42 -5.62 13.08
CA ALA A 305 3.74 -4.55 12.11
C ALA A 305 2.49 -4.23 11.28
N VAL A 306 2.47 -3.04 10.68
CA VAL A 306 1.35 -2.59 9.83
C VAL A 306 1.61 -3.05 8.40
N GLY A 307 0.68 -3.81 7.85
CA GLY A 307 0.59 -4.19 6.44
C GLY A 307 -0.24 -3.23 5.60
N ASN A 308 -0.38 -3.53 4.32
CA ASN A 308 -0.93 -2.61 3.34
C ASN A 308 -2.44 -2.75 3.16
N HIS A 309 -3.03 -3.85 3.63
CA HIS A 309 -4.48 -4.08 3.66
C HIS A 309 -5.17 -3.52 4.91
N GLU A 310 -4.45 -2.98 5.90
CA GLU A 310 -5.08 -2.44 7.12
C GLU A 310 -5.92 -1.17 6.87
N SER A 311 -5.54 -0.32 5.92
CA SER A 311 -6.27 0.91 5.60
C SER A 311 -7.39 0.68 4.58
N THR A 312 -8.33 1.62 4.52
CA THR A 312 -9.23 1.78 3.39
C THR A 312 -9.20 3.24 2.93
N PRO A 313 -8.98 3.52 1.62
CA PRO A 313 -8.71 2.53 0.55
C PRO A 313 -7.41 1.74 0.79
N VAL A 314 -7.28 0.56 0.19
CA VAL A 314 -6.07 -0.27 0.29
C VAL A 314 -4.84 0.54 -0.14
N ASN A 315 -3.70 0.34 0.54
CA ASN A 315 -2.46 1.11 0.37
C ASN A 315 -2.56 2.61 0.73
N GLY A 316 -3.73 3.11 1.14
CA GLY A 316 -3.98 4.50 1.53
C GLY A 316 -3.39 4.84 2.90
N PHE A 317 -2.08 5.11 2.95
CA PHE A 317 -1.36 5.51 4.17
C PHE A 317 -0.77 6.92 4.06
N PRO A 318 -1.59 7.97 4.24
CA PRO A 318 -1.13 9.35 4.28
C PRO A 318 -0.07 9.55 5.38
N PRO A 319 1.08 10.17 5.07
CA PRO A 319 2.08 10.48 6.08
C PRO A 319 1.57 11.51 7.12
N PRO A 320 2.24 11.66 8.28
CA PRO A 320 1.75 12.49 9.39
C PRO A 320 1.53 13.98 9.11
N PHE A 321 2.04 14.51 7.99
CA PHE A 321 1.76 15.88 7.55
C PHE A 321 0.35 16.04 6.94
N ILE A 322 -0.37 14.95 6.70
CA ILE A 322 -1.79 14.93 6.34
C ILE A 322 -2.59 14.79 7.64
N GLU A 323 -3.35 15.83 7.96
CA GLU A 323 -4.15 15.91 9.18
C GLU A 323 -5.65 15.71 8.89
N GLY A 324 -6.46 15.67 9.95
CA GLY A 324 -7.91 15.59 9.84
C GLY A 324 -8.41 14.22 9.37
N ASN A 325 -9.57 14.21 8.71
CA ASN A 325 -10.27 12.96 8.42
C ASN A 325 -9.58 12.09 7.36
N HIS A 326 -8.75 12.66 6.48
CA HIS A 326 -7.97 11.89 5.51
C HIS A 326 -6.75 11.20 6.14
N SER A 327 -6.31 11.60 7.33
CA SER A 327 -5.20 10.95 8.03
C SER A 327 -5.50 9.49 8.42
N SER A 328 -4.45 8.69 8.65
CA SER A 328 -4.57 7.33 9.19
C SER A 328 -4.75 7.28 10.72
N SER A 329 -5.03 8.41 11.38
CA SER A 329 -5.18 8.47 12.84
C SER A 329 -6.28 7.54 13.37
N TRP A 330 -7.39 7.39 12.65
CA TRP A 330 -8.48 6.47 13.00
C TRP A 330 -8.00 5.02 13.14
N LEU A 331 -7.02 4.62 12.32
CA LEU A 331 -6.46 3.27 12.28
C LEU A 331 -5.40 3.11 13.38
N TYR A 332 -4.45 4.04 13.45
CA TYR A 332 -3.33 3.95 14.39
C TYR A 332 -3.77 4.08 15.85
N GLU A 333 -4.79 4.90 16.14
CA GLU A 333 -5.38 4.96 17.49
C GLU A 333 -6.09 3.65 17.85
N ALA A 334 -6.81 3.04 16.90
CA ALA A 334 -7.45 1.76 17.12
C ALA A 334 -6.44 0.63 17.33
N MET A 335 -5.33 0.63 16.57
CA MET A 335 -4.20 -0.29 16.76
C MET A 335 -3.58 -0.11 18.15
N ALA A 336 -3.29 1.13 18.55
CA ALA A 336 -2.73 1.41 19.87
C ALA A 336 -3.61 0.89 21.01
N LYS A 337 -4.94 1.01 20.87
CA LYS A 337 -5.90 0.43 21.82
C LYS A 337 -5.95 -1.10 21.75
N ALA A 338 -5.98 -1.68 20.56
CA ALA A 338 -6.05 -3.12 20.37
C ALA A 338 -4.77 -3.83 20.87
N TRP A 339 -3.61 -3.18 20.75
CA TRP A 339 -2.29 -3.74 21.06
C TRP A 339 -1.69 -3.25 22.39
N GLU A 340 -2.44 -2.44 23.16
CA GLU A 340 -2.00 -1.84 24.43
C GLU A 340 -1.41 -2.86 25.41
N SER A 341 -1.98 -4.07 25.48
CA SER A 341 -1.51 -5.12 26.40
C SER A 341 -0.15 -5.71 26.03
N TRP A 342 0.36 -5.47 24.82
CA TRP A 342 1.63 -6.03 24.33
C TRP A 342 2.75 -4.99 24.22
N LEU A 343 2.39 -3.71 24.10
CA LEU A 343 3.32 -2.63 23.76
C LEU A 343 3.47 -1.65 24.92
N PRO A 344 4.70 -1.23 25.27
CA PRO A 344 4.90 -0.20 26.28
C PRO A 344 4.42 1.18 25.81
N PRO A 345 4.19 2.14 26.73
CA PRO A 345 3.70 3.48 26.40
C PRO A 345 4.52 4.22 25.33
N GLU A 346 5.85 4.08 25.35
CA GLU A 346 6.74 4.73 24.38
C GLU A 346 6.55 4.16 22.96
N ALA A 347 6.30 2.86 22.84
CA ALA A 347 5.98 2.20 21.57
C ALA A 347 4.59 2.63 21.08
N LEU A 348 3.61 2.72 21.99
CA LEU A 348 2.26 3.19 21.65
C LEU A 348 2.25 4.67 21.20
N HIS A 349 3.21 5.48 21.62
CA HIS A 349 3.32 6.88 21.18
C HIS A 349 3.71 6.98 19.70
N THR A 350 4.78 6.30 19.30
CA THR A 350 5.24 6.30 17.89
C THR A 350 4.27 5.55 16.97
N LEU A 351 3.63 4.49 17.47
CA LEU A 351 2.57 3.78 16.77
C LEU A 351 1.42 4.71 16.36
N ARG A 352 0.94 5.59 17.26
CA ARG A 352 -0.14 6.55 16.97
C ARG A 352 0.22 7.58 15.91
N ILE A 353 1.50 7.94 15.82
CA ILE A 353 1.98 8.97 14.88
C ILE A 353 2.13 8.38 13.47
N GLY A 354 2.80 7.24 13.34
CA GLY A 354 3.23 6.73 12.03
C GLY A 354 3.09 5.23 11.82
N GLY A 355 2.48 4.48 12.75
CA GLY A 355 2.31 3.04 12.59
C GLY A 355 3.59 2.21 12.82
N PHE A 356 4.65 2.80 13.35
CA PHE A 356 5.93 2.14 13.64
C PHE A 356 6.34 2.35 15.09
N TYR A 357 7.19 1.46 15.63
CA TYR A 357 7.66 1.56 17.01
C TYR A 357 8.92 0.74 17.28
N ALA A 358 9.57 0.99 18.43
CA ALA A 358 10.66 0.17 18.94
C ALA A 358 10.45 -0.18 20.42
N LEU A 359 10.93 -1.36 20.83
CA LEU A 359 10.91 -1.81 22.23
C LEU A 359 12.03 -2.83 22.47
N SER A 360 12.26 -3.20 23.74
CA SER A 360 13.25 -4.21 24.10
C SER A 360 12.57 -5.47 24.62
N PRO A 361 12.40 -6.54 23.79
CA PRO A 361 11.69 -7.74 24.22
C PRO A 361 12.44 -8.53 25.30
N ARG A 362 13.77 -8.36 25.37
CA ARG A 362 14.65 -8.91 26.41
C ARG A 362 15.93 -8.08 26.50
N PRO A 363 16.71 -8.16 27.60
CA PRO A 363 18.00 -7.47 27.70
C PRO A 363 18.94 -7.83 26.54
N GLY A 364 19.62 -6.83 25.97
CA GLY A 364 20.55 -7.02 24.86
C GLY A 364 19.90 -7.18 23.48
N LEU A 365 18.56 -7.12 23.39
CA LEU A 365 17.83 -7.17 22.13
C LEU A 365 16.87 -5.98 22.03
N ARG A 366 16.92 -5.27 20.90
CA ARG A 366 15.96 -4.26 20.48
C ARG A 366 15.12 -4.83 19.32
N LEU A 367 13.82 -4.64 19.38
CA LEU A 367 12.90 -4.94 18.30
C LEU A 367 12.43 -3.61 17.70
N ILE A 368 12.46 -3.52 16.37
CA ILE A 368 11.98 -2.37 15.61
C ILE A 368 10.91 -2.86 14.63
N SER A 369 9.70 -2.35 14.77
CA SER A 369 8.58 -2.59 13.86
C SER A 369 8.42 -1.39 12.93
N LEU A 370 8.62 -1.60 11.63
CA LEU A 370 8.53 -0.56 10.61
C LEU A 370 7.16 -0.58 9.93
N ASN A 371 6.63 0.60 9.64
CA ASN A 371 5.51 0.78 8.73
C ASN A 371 6.03 0.88 7.29
N MET A 372 6.01 -0.24 6.59
CA MET A 372 6.54 -0.35 5.23
C MET A 372 5.66 0.32 4.17
N ASN A 373 4.44 0.76 4.53
CA ASN A 373 3.58 1.52 3.61
C ASN A 373 4.19 2.87 3.20
N PHE A 374 5.09 3.43 4.01
CA PHE A 374 5.85 4.63 3.65
C PHE A 374 6.96 4.40 2.63
N CYS A 375 7.23 3.14 2.27
CA CYS A 375 8.09 2.78 1.16
C CYS A 375 7.32 2.28 -0.07
N SER A 376 6.03 1.98 0.07
CA SER A 376 5.24 1.28 -0.96
C SER A 376 5.11 2.10 -2.24
N ARG A 377 5.19 1.41 -3.38
CA ARG A 377 4.91 2.01 -4.70
C ARG A 377 3.40 2.24 -4.90
N GLU A 378 2.58 1.54 -4.15
CA GLU A 378 1.12 1.57 -4.25
C GLU A 378 0.50 2.63 -3.32
N ASN A 379 1.28 3.16 -2.38
CA ASN A 379 0.84 4.26 -1.53
C ASN A 379 0.86 5.59 -2.32
N PHE A 380 -0.28 5.90 -2.93
CA PHE A 380 -0.44 7.05 -3.78
C PHE A 380 -0.23 8.39 -3.05
N TRP A 381 -0.40 8.46 -1.72
CA TRP A 381 -0.11 9.67 -0.93
C TRP A 381 1.35 10.13 -1.01
N LEU A 382 2.28 9.22 -1.34
CA LEU A 382 3.69 9.54 -1.51
C LEU A 382 3.99 10.37 -2.76
N LEU A 383 3.02 10.56 -3.67
CA LEU A 383 3.12 11.52 -4.76
C LEU A 383 3.28 12.96 -4.24
N ILE A 384 2.72 13.28 -3.07
CA ILE A 384 2.83 14.62 -2.46
C ILE A 384 4.26 14.84 -1.97
N ASN A 385 4.80 13.89 -1.21
CA ASN A 385 6.19 13.91 -0.77
C ASN A 385 6.62 12.49 -0.37
N SER A 386 7.55 11.93 -1.13
CA SER A 386 8.13 10.60 -0.88
C SER A 386 9.43 10.62 -0.07
N THR A 387 9.87 11.79 0.39
CA THR A 387 11.13 11.96 1.14
C THR A 387 10.93 11.54 2.58
N ASP A 388 11.55 10.43 2.96
CA ASP A 388 11.48 9.79 4.29
C ASP A 388 10.16 10.05 5.04
N PRO A 389 9.02 9.51 4.54
CA PRO A 389 7.73 9.82 5.13
C PRO A 389 7.70 9.45 6.62
N ALA A 390 7.14 10.35 7.44
CA ALA A 390 7.18 10.30 8.91
C ALA A 390 8.58 10.36 9.55
N GLY A 391 9.65 10.64 8.79
CA GLY A 391 11.02 10.61 9.28
C GLY A 391 11.47 9.22 9.72
N GLN A 392 10.84 8.16 9.18
CA GLN A 392 10.97 6.80 9.70
C GLN A 392 12.39 6.23 9.53
N LEU A 393 13.06 6.45 8.39
CA LEU A 393 14.44 5.99 8.20
C LEU A 393 15.42 6.80 9.04
N GLN A 394 15.22 8.11 9.18
CA GLN A 394 16.06 8.92 10.08
C GLN A 394 15.89 8.50 11.56
N TRP A 395 14.67 8.15 11.97
CA TRP A 395 14.38 7.56 13.28
C TRP A 395 15.04 6.18 13.45
N LEU A 396 14.93 5.30 12.44
CA LEU A 396 15.59 4.00 12.43
C LEU A 396 17.11 4.11 12.60
N VAL A 397 17.75 5.05 11.91
CA VAL A 397 19.19 5.34 12.07
C VAL A 397 19.51 5.70 13.52
N GLY A 398 18.65 6.48 14.19
CA GLY A 398 18.81 6.83 15.60
C GLY A 398 18.71 5.63 16.53
N GLU A 399 17.70 4.77 16.35
CA GLU A 399 17.52 3.54 17.14
C GLU A 399 18.70 2.56 16.94
N LEU A 400 19.16 2.39 15.70
CA LEU A 400 20.29 1.50 15.36
C LEU A 400 21.61 2.01 15.93
N GLN A 401 21.88 3.33 15.84
CA GLN A 401 23.08 3.90 16.46
C GLN A 401 23.03 3.74 17.98
N ALA A 402 21.89 4.02 18.59
CA ALA A 402 21.74 3.87 20.04
C ALA A 402 21.90 2.40 20.49
N ALA A 403 21.48 1.43 19.67
CA ALA A 403 21.72 0.01 19.91
C ALA A 403 23.21 -0.35 19.75
N GLU A 404 23.89 0.15 18.72
CA GLU A 404 25.33 -0.01 18.51
C GLU A 404 26.14 0.52 19.72
N ASP A 405 25.80 1.71 20.22
CA ASP A 405 26.45 2.34 21.36
C ASP A 405 26.28 1.52 22.66
N ARG A 406 25.16 0.80 22.80
CA ARG A 406 24.87 -0.08 23.94
C ARG A 406 25.37 -1.51 23.76
N GLY A 407 25.83 -1.87 22.56
CA GLY A 407 26.14 -3.26 22.19
C GLY A 407 24.92 -4.17 22.10
N ASP A 408 23.71 -3.60 21.98
CA ASP A 408 22.48 -4.36 21.77
C ASP A 408 22.45 -4.94 20.35
N LYS A 409 21.76 -6.07 20.18
CA LYS A 409 21.37 -6.57 18.86
C LYS A 409 19.99 -6.08 18.47
N VAL A 410 19.71 -6.05 17.17
CA VAL A 410 18.46 -5.52 16.64
C VAL A 410 17.77 -6.55 15.74
N HIS A 411 16.48 -6.78 15.99
CA HIS A 411 15.57 -7.40 15.02
C HIS A 411 14.71 -6.32 14.38
N ILE A 412 14.58 -6.37 13.05
CA ILE A 412 13.63 -5.55 12.30
C ILE A 412 12.47 -6.44 11.83
N ILE A 413 11.24 -5.99 12.07
CA ILE A 413 10.03 -6.57 11.48
C ILE A 413 9.32 -5.50 10.66
N GLY A 414 8.69 -5.92 9.57
CA GLY A 414 7.87 -5.07 8.71
C GLY A 414 7.01 -5.92 7.79
N HIS A 415 6.14 -5.29 7.00
CA HIS A 415 5.27 -6.02 6.08
C HIS A 415 5.91 -6.21 4.69
N ILE A 416 5.91 -5.15 3.87
CA ILE A 416 6.47 -5.15 2.52
C ILE A 416 8.00 -5.31 2.59
N PRO A 417 8.61 -6.27 1.86
CA PRO A 417 10.04 -6.46 1.87
C PRO A 417 10.79 -5.28 1.22
N PRO A 418 12.01 -4.94 1.70
CA PRO A 418 12.76 -3.78 1.21
C PRO A 418 13.05 -3.76 -0.29
N GLY A 419 13.17 -4.91 -0.96
CA GLY A 419 13.34 -4.99 -2.42
C GLY A 419 12.12 -4.50 -3.22
N HIS A 420 10.93 -4.48 -2.61
CA HIS A 420 9.68 -4.08 -3.26
C HIS A 420 9.35 -2.58 -3.08
N CYS A 421 10.10 -1.88 -2.22
CA CYS A 421 9.93 -0.46 -1.95
C CYS A 421 10.24 0.46 -3.17
N LEU A 422 9.87 1.74 -3.03
CA LEU A 422 10.33 2.85 -3.86
C LEU A 422 11.85 2.92 -3.86
N LYS A 423 12.44 3.24 -5.03
CA LYS A 423 13.89 3.19 -5.25
C LYS A 423 14.68 3.94 -4.17
N SER A 424 14.39 5.23 -3.95
CA SER A 424 15.14 6.05 -2.99
C SER A 424 15.04 5.49 -1.57
N TRP A 425 13.85 5.03 -1.17
CA TRP A 425 13.64 4.43 0.15
C TRP A 425 14.43 3.14 0.32
N SER A 426 14.33 2.22 -0.66
CA SER A 426 15.04 0.94 -0.68
C SER A 426 16.56 1.13 -0.64
N TRP A 427 17.10 2.08 -1.42
CA TRP A 427 18.54 2.39 -1.43
C TRP A 427 19.02 2.93 -0.07
N ASN A 428 18.26 3.82 0.56
CA ASN A 428 18.62 4.32 1.89
C ASN A 428 18.54 3.22 2.94
N TYR A 429 17.50 2.37 2.92
CA TYR A 429 17.39 1.21 3.80
C TYR A 429 18.57 0.24 3.61
N TYR A 430 18.95 -0.06 2.37
CA TYR A 430 20.08 -0.92 2.03
C TYR A 430 21.40 -0.39 2.62
N ARG A 431 21.66 0.91 2.47
CA ARG A 431 22.83 1.60 3.04
C ARG A 431 22.81 1.60 4.57
N ILE A 432 21.63 1.73 5.20
CA ILE A 432 21.46 1.61 6.66
C ILE A 432 21.81 0.19 7.12
N VAL A 433 21.30 -0.84 6.44
CA VAL A 433 21.62 -2.25 6.74
C VAL A 433 23.12 -2.50 6.63
N ALA A 434 23.76 -2.02 5.56
CA ALA A 434 25.20 -2.15 5.37
C ALA A 434 26.00 -1.41 6.46
N ARG A 435 25.55 -0.23 6.93
CA ARG A 435 26.22 0.52 8.01
C ARG A 435 26.15 -0.21 9.36
N TYR A 436 25.02 -0.83 9.67
CA TYR A 436 24.75 -1.44 10.97
C TYR A 436 24.78 -2.97 10.95
N GLU A 437 25.54 -3.57 10.02
CA GLU A 437 25.60 -5.02 9.80
C GLU A 437 25.98 -5.84 11.06
N ASN A 438 26.79 -5.27 11.96
CA ASN A 438 27.18 -5.93 13.21
C ASN A 438 26.10 -5.85 14.29
N THR A 439 25.20 -4.86 14.20
CA THR A 439 24.15 -4.56 15.18
C THR A 439 22.86 -5.32 14.82
N LEU A 440 22.56 -5.45 13.52
CA LEU A 440 21.44 -6.23 13.03
C LEU A 440 21.67 -7.73 13.24
N ALA A 441 20.67 -8.41 13.81
CA ALA A 441 20.69 -9.86 14.06
C ALA A 441 19.57 -10.61 13.34
N GLY A 442 18.57 -9.92 12.80
CA GLY A 442 17.50 -10.54 12.01
C GLY A 442 16.58 -9.51 11.37
N GLN A 443 16.06 -9.85 10.20
CA GLN A 443 15.08 -9.06 9.46
C GLN A 443 13.97 -9.98 8.98
N PHE A 444 12.71 -9.59 9.20
CA PHE A 444 11.57 -10.48 8.98
C PHE A 444 10.39 -9.71 8.36
N PHE A 445 9.92 -10.20 7.21
CA PHE A 445 8.89 -9.57 6.39
C PHE A 445 7.84 -10.60 5.91
N GLY A 446 6.76 -10.11 5.32
CA GLY A 446 5.68 -10.91 4.72
C GLY A 446 5.33 -10.39 3.33
N HIS A 447 4.04 -10.12 3.09
CA HIS A 447 3.48 -9.45 1.90
C HIS A 447 3.54 -10.26 0.60
N THR A 448 4.60 -11.02 0.34
CA THR A 448 4.75 -11.77 -0.91
C THR A 448 3.96 -13.08 -0.92
N HIS A 449 3.43 -13.47 0.24
CA HIS A 449 2.65 -14.69 0.50
C HIS A 449 3.41 -16.01 0.27
N VAL A 450 4.67 -15.93 -0.18
CA VAL A 450 5.49 -17.09 -0.53
C VAL A 450 6.73 -17.18 0.37
N ASP A 451 7.30 -18.38 0.46
CA ASP A 451 8.49 -18.63 1.26
C ASP A 451 9.75 -18.30 0.45
N GLU A 452 10.39 -17.18 0.79
CA GLU A 452 11.59 -16.70 0.12
C GLU A 452 12.47 -15.84 1.06
N PHE A 453 13.57 -15.30 0.54
CA PHE A 453 14.46 -14.43 1.31
C PHE A 453 15.22 -13.45 0.42
N GLU A 454 15.60 -12.30 0.99
CA GLU A 454 16.43 -11.29 0.35
C GLU A 454 17.81 -11.21 1.02
N VAL A 455 18.89 -11.33 0.23
CA VAL A 455 20.28 -11.21 0.71
C VAL A 455 20.80 -9.80 0.50
N PHE A 456 21.36 -9.21 1.55
CA PHE A 456 22.01 -7.89 1.53
C PHE A 456 23.51 -8.05 1.43
N TYR A 457 24.14 -7.18 0.65
CA TYR A 457 25.58 -7.15 0.40
C TYR A 457 26.17 -5.80 0.81
N ASP A 458 27.50 -5.72 0.85
CA ASP A 458 28.21 -4.46 1.02
C ASP A 458 27.89 -3.47 -0.12
N GLU A 459 27.71 -2.19 0.22
CA GLU A 459 27.29 -1.16 -0.74
C GLU A 459 28.37 -0.91 -1.80
N GLU A 460 29.64 -1.07 -1.46
CA GLU A 460 30.77 -0.70 -2.30
C GLU A 460 30.99 -1.67 -3.47
N THR A 461 30.83 -2.98 -3.24
CA THR A 461 31.15 -4.02 -4.24
C THR A 461 30.02 -4.99 -4.53
N LEU A 462 28.96 -5.00 -3.71
CA LEU A 462 27.82 -5.92 -3.84
C LEU A 462 28.25 -7.39 -3.91
N SER A 463 29.27 -7.78 -3.14
CA SER A 463 29.91 -9.11 -3.27
C SER A 463 29.95 -9.90 -1.97
N ARG A 464 30.02 -9.24 -0.82
CA ARG A 464 30.05 -9.87 0.50
C ARG A 464 28.66 -9.82 1.14
N PRO A 465 27.99 -10.97 1.35
CA PRO A 465 26.73 -10.98 2.07
C PRO A 465 26.93 -10.54 3.52
N LEU A 466 26.04 -9.69 4.03
CA LEU A 466 26.14 -9.10 5.37
C LEU A 466 24.83 -9.15 6.17
N SER A 467 23.70 -9.44 5.53
CA SER A 467 22.42 -9.64 6.20
C SER A 467 21.47 -10.42 5.31
N VAL A 468 20.41 -10.96 5.91
CA VAL A 468 19.32 -11.64 5.21
C VAL A 468 17.98 -11.19 5.81
N ALA A 469 17.02 -10.92 4.95
CA ALA A 469 15.62 -10.76 5.31
C ALA A 469 14.85 -12.02 4.93
N PHE A 470 14.16 -12.61 5.91
CA PHE A 470 13.28 -13.76 5.68
C PHE A 470 11.88 -13.26 5.36
N LEU A 471 11.33 -13.71 4.24
CA LEU A 471 9.98 -13.40 3.79
C LEU A 471 9.12 -14.65 4.05
N ALA A 472 8.34 -14.61 5.12
CA ALA A 472 7.53 -15.76 5.51
C ALA A 472 6.33 -15.90 4.57
N PRO A 473 5.91 -17.14 4.25
CA PRO A 473 4.71 -17.37 3.46
C PRO A 473 3.45 -16.96 4.24
N SER A 474 2.36 -16.71 3.51
CA SER A 474 1.10 -16.27 4.10
C SER A 474 0.39 -17.38 4.85
N ALA A 475 -0.45 -16.97 5.81
CA ALA A 475 -1.50 -17.85 6.30
C ALA A 475 -2.63 -18.01 5.27
N THR A 476 -2.96 -16.96 4.50
CA THR A 476 -4.01 -17.03 3.47
C THR A 476 -3.69 -17.98 2.32
N THR A 477 -4.74 -18.48 1.64
CA THR A 477 -4.65 -19.21 0.38
C THR A 477 -4.40 -18.33 -0.84
N TYR A 478 -4.57 -17.01 -0.72
CA TYR A 478 -4.46 -16.07 -1.84
C TYR A 478 -3.01 -16.05 -2.38
N ILE A 479 -2.69 -16.47 -3.61
CA ILE A 479 -3.55 -17.10 -4.62
C ILE A 479 -3.09 -18.54 -4.86
N GLY A 480 -4.01 -19.50 -4.69
CA GLY A 480 -3.75 -20.90 -5.00
C GLY A 480 -2.72 -21.59 -4.09
N LEU A 481 -2.52 -21.11 -2.87
CA LEU A 481 -1.55 -21.62 -1.90
C LEU A 481 -2.22 -22.46 -0.81
N ASN A 482 -1.41 -23.29 -0.13
CA ASN A 482 -1.83 -23.89 1.14
C ASN A 482 -1.82 -22.82 2.24
N PRO A 483 -2.76 -22.86 3.20
CA PRO A 483 -2.56 -22.17 4.47
C PRO A 483 -1.37 -22.79 5.18
N VAL A 484 -0.28 -22.03 5.34
CA VAL A 484 0.95 -22.57 5.94
C VAL A 484 0.85 -22.51 7.47
N SER A 485 1.27 -23.59 8.15
CA SER A 485 1.51 -23.52 9.60
C SER A 485 2.66 -22.53 9.83
N PRO A 486 2.48 -21.46 10.62
CA PRO A 486 3.40 -20.34 10.62
C PRO A 486 4.82 -20.80 11.03
N PRO A 487 5.88 -20.35 10.34
CA PRO A 487 7.23 -20.81 10.63
C PRO A 487 7.61 -20.48 12.07
N SER A 488 8.14 -21.48 12.79
CA SER A 488 8.77 -21.26 14.09
C SER A 488 10.24 -20.89 13.88
N LEU A 489 10.58 -19.63 14.12
CA LEU A 489 11.97 -19.15 14.06
C LEU A 489 12.69 -19.55 15.34
N GLN A 490 13.85 -20.20 15.22
CA GLN A 490 14.73 -20.48 16.36
C GLN A 490 15.87 -19.47 16.37
N VAL A 491 15.93 -18.63 17.40
CA VAL A 491 16.97 -17.62 17.55
C VAL A 491 17.80 -17.93 18.80
N THR A 492 19.09 -18.13 18.61
CA THR A 492 20.05 -18.25 19.71
C THR A 492 20.62 -16.88 20.04
N GLY A 493 20.57 -16.51 21.32
CA GLY A 493 21.24 -15.30 21.79
C GLY A 493 22.73 -15.58 21.95
N SER A 494 23.58 -15.06 21.07
CA SER A 494 25.00 -14.89 21.39
C SER A 494 25.13 -13.64 22.26
N THR A 495 24.85 -13.78 23.55
CA THR A 495 24.88 -12.67 24.52
C THR A 495 26.29 -12.43 25.09
N LYS A 496 27.32 -12.45 24.23
CA LYS A 496 28.67 -12.02 24.61
C LYS A 496 29.46 -11.40 23.46
#